data_AF-A0A524BBU0-F1
#
_entry.id   AF-A0A524BBU0-F1
#
_cell.length_a   1.000
_cell.length_b   1.000
_cell.length_c   1.000
_cell.angle_alpha   90.00
_cell.angle_beta   90.00
_cell.angle_gamma   90.00
#
_symmetry.space_group_name_H-M   'P 1'
#
loop_
_entity.id
_entity.type
_entity.pdbx_description
1 polymer ?
#
loop_
_entity_poly.entity_id
_entity_poly.type
_entity_poly.pdbx_seq_one_letter_code
_entity_poly.pdbx_strand_id
1 'polypeptide(L)'
;MTNKRVFIWDLPTRIFHWALVLCVIGAVISGQIGGNLMEWHGKLGLAVVGLIAFRLVWGLLGSTYARFCQFFPTQGKVLAYLKGQWQGHGHNPLGAFSVFGLLALLAFQVGSGLFANDDIAFNGPMQALVGKDLSDVLTGWHKLASNVLIALVVLHIGAIMFYAHVKKDNLVKPMITGWKDNAEGESARGGGVLALVLAIAVAAAAVYGASGAWVPAPPPPPPAAETPNW
;
A
#
# COMPACT_ATOMS: atom_id res chain seq x y z
N MET A 1 -15.20 -36.62 -7.64
CA MET A 1 -14.95 -35.46 -6.74
C MET A 1 -15.40 -34.22 -7.48
N THR A 2 -16.46 -33.55 -7.05
CA THR A 2 -16.94 -32.32 -7.70
C THR A 2 -15.89 -31.23 -7.50
N ASN A 3 -15.26 -30.81 -8.60
CA ASN A 3 -14.21 -29.80 -8.67
C ASN A 3 -14.83 -28.40 -8.45
N LYS A 4 -15.44 -28.17 -7.26
CA LYS A 4 -16.06 -26.90 -6.92
C LYS A 4 -14.98 -25.86 -6.67
N ARG A 5 -15.11 -24.73 -7.35
CA ARG A 5 -14.24 -23.55 -7.20
C ARG A 5 -15.05 -22.38 -6.70
N VAL A 6 -14.46 -21.59 -5.82
CA VAL A 6 -15.05 -20.34 -5.33
C VAL A 6 -14.22 -19.18 -5.86
N PHE A 7 -14.86 -18.20 -6.49
CA PHE A 7 -14.19 -16.96 -6.88
C PHE A 7 -14.00 -16.09 -5.64
N ILE A 8 -12.76 -15.73 -5.32
CA ILE A 8 -12.40 -14.99 -4.10
C ILE A 8 -11.95 -13.57 -4.45
N TRP A 9 -10.98 -13.45 -5.35
CA TRP A 9 -10.33 -12.17 -5.64
C TRP A 9 -10.65 -11.66 -7.03
N ASP A 10 -11.34 -10.52 -7.07
CA ASP A 10 -11.56 -9.78 -8.31
C ASP A 10 -10.25 -9.32 -8.96
N LEU A 11 -10.30 -9.03 -10.27
CA LEU A 11 -9.12 -8.61 -11.01
C LEU A 11 -8.52 -7.28 -10.48
N PRO A 12 -9.29 -6.23 -10.17
CA PRO A 12 -8.74 -5.00 -9.61
C PRO A 12 -7.95 -5.21 -8.30
N THR A 13 -8.43 -6.06 -7.41
CA THR A 13 -7.74 -6.42 -6.15
C THR A 13 -6.40 -7.10 -6.41
N ARG A 14 -6.36 -8.01 -7.40
CA ARG A 14 -5.12 -8.71 -7.78
C ARG A 14 -4.10 -7.77 -8.40
N ILE A 15 -4.53 -6.93 -9.34
CA ILE A 15 -3.66 -5.93 -9.98
C ILE A 15 -3.10 -4.96 -8.93
N PHE A 16 -3.96 -4.42 -8.06
CA PHE A 16 -3.54 -3.55 -6.97
C PHE A 16 -2.44 -4.19 -6.12
N HIS A 17 -2.65 -5.44 -5.67
CA HIS A 17 -1.71 -6.08 -4.77
C HIS A 17 -0.35 -6.32 -5.42
N TRP A 18 -0.31 -6.87 -6.64
CA TRP A 18 0.95 -7.12 -7.31
C TRP A 18 1.65 -5.82 -7.73
N ALA A 19 0.90 -4.79 -8.13
CA ALA A 19 1.45 -3.46 -8.35
C ALA A 19 2.06 -2.89 -7.06
N LEU A 20 1.38 -3.05 -5.91
CA LEU A 20 1.88 -2.61 -4.61
C LEU A 20 3.16 -3.35 -4.23
N VAL A 21 3.20 -4.68 -4.39
CA VAL A 21 4.40 -5.49 -4.13
C VAL A 21 5.58 -4.99 -4.96
N LEU A 22 5.39 -4.79 -6.27
CA LEU A 22 6.45 -4.29 -7.16
C LEU A 22 6.91 -2.87 -6.77
N CYS A 23 5.97 -1.98 -6.44
CA CYS A 23 6.30 -0.62 -6.02
C CYS A 23 7.06 -0.61 -4.69
N VAL A 24 6.66 -1.41 -3.71
CA VAL A 24 7.33 -1.51 -2.41
C VAL A 24 8.75 -2.07 -2.58
N ILE A 25 8.93 -3.14 -3.36
CA ILE A 25 10.26 -3.70 -3.65
C ILE A 25 11.14 -2.65 -4.32
N GLY A 26 10.64 -2.00 -5.37
CA GLY A 26 11.38 -0.96 -6.08
C GLY A 26 11.73 0.23 -5.17
N ALA A 27 10.80 0.66 -4.31
CA ALA A 27 11.00 1.78 -3.39
C ALA A 27 12.05 1.44 -2.32
N VAL A 28 12.03 0.22 -1.78
CA VAL A 28 13.05 -0.23 -0.81
C VAL A 28 14.43 -0.29 -1.46
N ILE A 29 14.55 -0.90 -2.64
CA ILE A 29 15.82 -1.00 -3.36
C ILE A 29 16.38 0.38 -3.71
N SER A 30 15.55 1.23 -4.31
CA SER A 30 15.96 2.58 -4.70
C SER A 30 16.32 3.47 -3.50
N GLY A 31 15.56 3.37 -2.41
CA GLY A 31 15.82 4.14 -1.18
C GLY A 31 17.06 3.67 -0.41
N GLN A 32 17.39 2.37 -0.44
CA GLN A 32 18.60 1.84 0.20
C GLN A 32 19.87 2.14 -0.60
N ILE A 33 19.80 2.10 -1.93
CA ILE A 33 20.94 2.41 -2.79
C ILE A 33 21.20 3.93 -2.83
N GLY A 34 20.15 4.75 -2.88
CA GLY A 34 20.25 6.20 -2.93
C GLY A 34 20.79 6.74 -4.26
N GLY A 35 21.37 7.94 -4.23
CA GLY A 35 21.88 8.64 -5.41
C GLY A 35 20.77 8.92 -6.45
N ASN A 36 21.07 8.71 -7.73
CA ASN A 36 20.11 8.95 -8.82
C ASN A 36 18.84 8.06 -8.73
N LEU A 37 18.86 6.97 -7.96
CA LEU A 37 17.68 6.15 -7.74
C LEU A 37 16.65 6.81 -6.81
N MET A 38 17.01 7.88 -6.09
CA MET A 38 16.06 8.61 -5.25
C MET A 38 14.90 9.21 -6.05
N GLU A 39 15.11 9.57 -7.32
CA GLU A 39 14.01 9.96 -8.20
C GLU A 39 12.99 8.84 -8.39
N TRP A 40 13.47 7.60 -8.57
CA TRP A 40 12.61 6.43 -8.68
C TRP A 40 11.94 6.11 -7.35
N HIS A 41 12.65 6.27 -6.23
CA HIS A 41 12.06 6.13 -4.89
C HIS A 41 10.85 7.08 -4.73
N GLY A 42 11.01 8.35 -5.09
CA GLY A 42 9.93 9.34 -5.06
C GLY A 42 8.75 8.98 -5.97
N LYS A 43 9.02 8.61 -7.23
CA LYS A 43 7.97 8.18 -8.20
C LYS A 43 7.20 6.96 -7.71
N LEU A 44 7.90 5.97 -7.16
CA LEU A 44 7.28 4.77 -6.59
C LEU A 44 6.49 5.09 -5.32
N GLY A 45 6.97 6.01 -4.48
CA GLY A 45 6.22 6.53 -3.33
C GLY A 45 4.89 7.16 -3.75
N LEU A 46 4.89 7.99 -4.79
CA LEU A 46 3.65 8.56 -5.36
C LEU A 46 2.74 7.48 -5.94
N ALA A 47 3.28 6.47 -6.62
CA ALA A 47 2.48 5.35 -7.09
C ALA A 47 1.82 4.59 -5.92
N VAL A 48 2.53 4.39 -4.81
CA VAL A 48 1.98 3.78 -3.59
C VAL A 48 0.89 4.63 -2.97
N VAL A 49 1.00 5.97 -2.95
CA VAL A 49 -0.11 6.87 -2.53
C VAL A 49 -1.38 6.58 -3.32
N GLY A 50 -1.27 6.55 -4.66
CA GLY A 50 -2.40 6.23 -5.53
C GLY A 50 -2.98 4.84 -5.29
N LEU A 51 -2.12 3.83 -5.13
CA LEU A 51 -2.54 2.46 -4.84
C LEU A 51 -3.26 2.35 -3.48
N ILE A 52 -2.78 3.02 -2.43
CA ILE A 52 -3.45 3.04 -1.12
C ILE A 52 -4.82 3.71 -1.24
N ALA A 53 -4.89 4.89 -1.88
CA ALA A 53 -6.15 5.59 -2.09
C ALA A 53 -7.16 4.71 -2.87
N PHE A 54 -6.71 4.08 -3.96
CA PHE A 54 -7.48 3.09 -4.70
C PHE A 54 -8.01 1.99 -3.77
N ARG A 55 -7.13 1.39 -2.96
CA ARG A 55 -7.48 0.26 -2.09
C ARG A 55 -8.46 0.64 -0.99
N LEU A 56 -8.39 1.86 -0.47
CA LEU A 56 -9.33 2.36 0.52
C LEU A 56 -10.74 2.48 -0.08
N VAL A 57 -10.88 3.05 -1.28
CA VAL A 57 -12.18 3.13 -1.98
C VAL A 57 -12.67 1.74 -2.39
N TRP A 58 -11.81 0.91 -2.97
CA TRP A 58 -12.15 -0.46 -3.37
C TRP A 58 -12.49 -1.34 -2.16
N GLY A 59 -11.93 -1.05 -0.99
CA GLY A 59 -12.28 -1.72 0.26
C GLY A 59 -13.63 -1.34 0.84
N LEU A 60 -14.31 -0.35 0.28
CA LEU A 60 -15.69 0.00 0.64
C LEU A 60 -16.66 -0.47 -0.43
N LEU A 61 -16.31 -0.30 -1.70
CA LEU A 61 -17.22 -0.47 -2.84
C LEU A 61 -16.93 -1.69 -3.75
N GLY A 62 -15.81 -2.36 -3.53
CA GLY A 62 -15.34 -3.48 -4.35
C GLY A 62 -16.16 -4.76 -4.17
N SER A 63 -15.62 -5.88 -4.65
CA SER A 63 -16.30 -7.18 -4.54
C SER A 63 -16.44 -7.68 -3.10
N THR A 64 -17.29 -8.69 -2.89
CA THR A 64 -17.61 -9.28 -1.58
C THR A 64 -16.41 -9.42 -0.65
N TYR A 65 -15.33 -10.06 -1.10
CA TYR A 65 -14.16 -10.36 -0.26
C TYR A 65 -13.12 -9.24 -0.23
N ALA A 66 -13.21 -8.24 -1.12
CA ALA A 66 -12.34 -7.06 -1.11
C ALA A 66 -12.75 -6.05 -0.02
N ARG A 67 -14.03 -6.04 0.37
CA ARG A 67 -14.59 -5.07 1.32
C ARG A 67 -14.12 -5.29 2.75
N PHE A 68 -13.68 -4.22 3.43
CA PHE A 68 -13.14 -4.29 4.79
C PHE A 68 -14.14 -4.85 5.81
N CYS A 69 -15.42 -4.48 5.68
CA CYS A 69 -16.47 -4.98 6.58
C CYS A 69 -16.61 -6.51 6.54
N GLN A 70 -16.29 -7.16 5.41
CA GLN A 70 -16.42 -8.61 5.25
C GLN A 70 -15.44 -9.35 6.18
N PHE A 71 -14.20 -8.87 6.26
CA PHE A 71 -13.12 -9.56 6.95
C PHE A 71 -12.61 -8.83 8.20
N PHE A 72 -13.31 -7.80 8.67
CA PHE A 72 -12.91 -7.07 9.88
C PHE A 72 -12.75 -8.02 11.09
N PRO A 73 -11.60 -7.98 11.80
CA PRO A 73 -11.25 -8.95 12.84
C PRO A 73 -11.93 -8.63 14.18
N THR A 74 -13.24 -8.87 14.26
CA THR A 74 -13.99 -8.78 15.52
C THR A 74 -13.51 -9.83 16.52
N GLN A 75 -13.57 -9.55 17.82
CA GLN A 75 -13.17 -10.47 18.90
C GLN A 75 -13.74 -11.89 18.74
N GLY A 76 -15.04 -12.02 18.45
CA GLY A 76 -15.69 -13.32 18.24
C GLY A 76 -15.10 -14.12 17.07
N LYS A 77 -14.82 -13.47 15.93
CA LYS A 77 -14.17 -14.10 14.77
C LYS A 77 -12.74 -14.55 15.11
N VAL A 78 -11.98 -13.74 15.83
CA VAL A 78 -10.62 -14.08 16.27
C VAL A 78 -10.63 -15.31 17.19
N LEU A 79 -11.51 -15.32 18.19
CA LEU A 79 -11.66 -16.47 19.11
C LEU A 79 -12.10 -17.73 18.36
N ALA A 80 -13.07 -17.62 17.45
CA ALA A 80 -13.49 -18.76 16.62
C ALA A 80 -12.34 -19.28 15.76
N TYR A 81 -11.52 -18.40 15.19
CA TYR A 81 -10.35 -18.79 14.40
C TYR A 81 -9.29 -19.50 15.25
N LEU A 82 -8.97 -18.97 16.43
CA LEU A 82 -8.01 -19.59 17.36
C LEU A 82 -8.48 -20.97 17.86
N LYS A 83 -9.80 -21.17 17.99
CA LYS A 83 -10.43 -22.45 18.32
C LYS A 83 -10.58 -23.41 17.13
N GLY A 84 -10.18 -23.01 15.92
CA GLY A 84 -10.33 -23.81 14.70
C GLY A 84 -11.77 -23.92 14.19
N GLN A 85 -12.67 -23.04 14.64
CA GLN A 85 -14.10 -23.03 14.31
C GLN A 85 -14.46 -22.03 13.20
N TRP A 86 -13.48 -21.29 12.68
CA TRP A 86 -13.71 -20.30 11.62
C TRP A 86 -13.82 -20.94 10.24
N GLN A 87 -14.92 -20.65 9.53
CA GLN A 87 -15.27 -21.26 8.23
C GLN A 87 -15.45 -20.21 7.11
N GLY A 88 -14.81 -19.04 7.24
CA GLY A 88 -14.94 -17.96 6.26
C GLY A 88 -14.02 -18.10 5.03
N HIS A 89 -14.27 -17.26 4.03
CA HIS A 89 -13.44 -17.11 2.83
C HIS A 89 -12.80 -15.72 2.75
N GLY A 90 -11.75 -15.59 1.93
CA GLY A 90 -10.94 -14.37 1.85
C GLY A 90 -9.92 -14.29 2.98
N HIS A 91 -9.82 -13.12 3.63
CA HIS A 91 -8.92 -12.96 4.77
C HIS A 91 -9.51 -13.61 6.03
N ASN A 92 -8.74 -14.53 6.63
CA ASN A 92 -9.00 -14.98 7.98
C ASN A 92 -8.70 -13.85 9.00
N PRO A 93 -9.17 -13.94 10.26
CA PRO A 93 -9.03 -12.86 11.23
C PRO A 93 -7.57 -12.46 11.52
N LEU A 94 -6.61 -13.39 11.51
CA LEU A 94 -5.19 -13.05 11.66
C LEU A 94 -4.63 -12.39 10.39
N GLY A 95 -5.03 -12.87 9.22
CA GLY A 95 -4.71 -12.25 7.94
C GLY A 95 -5.28 -10.84 7.82
N ALA A 96 -6.45 -10.57 8.40
CA ALA A 96 -7.05 -9.25 8.44
C ALA A 96 -6.19 -8.24 9.23
N PHE A 97 -5.60 -8.63 10.37
CA PHE A 97 -4.65 -7.79 11.09
C PHE A 97 -3.44 -7.42 10.22
N SER A 98 -2.93 -8.37 9.44
CA SER A 98 -1.83 -8.10 8.50
C SER A 98 -2.22 -7.06 7.44
N VAL A 99 -3.43 -7.15 6.88
CA VAL A 99 -3.93 -6.16 5.89
C VAL A 99 -4.02 -4.76 6.49
N PHE A 100 -4.67 -4.62 7.65
CA PHE A 100 -4.82 -3.31 8.29
C PHE A 100 -3.48 -2.74 8.76
N GLY A 101 -2.61 -3.58 9.33
CA GLY A 101 -1.28 -3.17 9.76
C GLY A 101 -0.39 -2.70 8.61
N LEU A 102 -0.33 -3.47 7.51
CA LEU A 102 0.45 -3.10 6.33
C LEU A 102 -0.11 -1.85 5.65
N LEU A 103 -1.43 -1.71 5.53
CA LEU A 103 -2.04 -0.50 4.94
C LEU A 103 -1.77 0.74 5.80
N ALA A 104 -1.92 0.64 7.13
CA ALA A 104 -1.66 1.75 8.03
C ALA A 104 -0.18 2.16 8.00
N LEU A 105 0.72 1.19 8.05
CA LEU A 105 2.16 1.44 8.04
C LEU A 105 2.64 1.98 6.68
N LEU A 106 2.12 1.47 5.57
CA LEU A 106 2.42 2.02 4.24
C LEU A 106 1.87 3.44 4.09
N ALA A 107 0.67 3.73 4.60
CA ALA A 107 0.12 5.08 4.57
C ALA A 107 0.99 6.05 5.38
N PHE A 108 1.48 5.62 6.54
CA PHE A 108 2.45 6.39 7.33
C PHE A 108 3.80 6.54 6.60
N GLN A 109 4.29 5.48 5.95
CA GLN A 109 5.54 5.50 5.19
C GLN A 109 5.51 6.54 4.07
N VAL A 110 4.49 6.49 3.21
CA VAL A 110 4.38 7.47 2.12
C VAL A 110 4.03 8.84 2.65
N GLY A 111 3.16 8.94 3.68
CA GLY A 111 2.79 10.21 4.30
C GLY A 111 4.00 10.95 4.86
N SER A 112 4.85 10.28 5.64
CA SER A 112 6.12 10.87 6.13
C SER A 112 7.09 11.15 4.99
N GLY A 113 7.15 10.29 3.96
CA GLY A 113 8.03 10.45 2.80
C GLY A 113 7.71 11.65 1.93
N LEU A 114 6.45 12.07 1.84
CA LEU A 114 6.05 13.26 1.07
C LEU A 114 6.71 14.55 1.59
N PHE A 115 7.02 14.60 2.88
CA PHE A 115 7.63 15.76 3.54
C PHE A 115 9.09 15.52 3.93
N ALA A 116 9.65 14.35 3.60
CA ALA A 116 11.02 14.01 3.94
C ALA A 116 12.03 14.76 3.05
N ASN A 117 13.28 14.80 3.50
CA ASN A 117 14.41 15.38 2.79
C ASN A 117 15.66 14.53 3.02
N ASP A 118 16.65 14.65 2.14
CA ASP A 118 17.96 14.00 2.30
C ASP A 118 19.11 14.98 2.58
N ASP A 119 18.81 16.27 2.82
CA ASP A 119 19.75 17.39 3.00
C ASP A 119 20.74 17.63 1.85
N ILE A 120 20.65 16.90 0.74
CA ILE A 120 21.64 16.92 -0.33
C ILE A 120 20.99 17.27 -1.67
N ALA A 121 20.15 16.39 -2.21
CA ALA A 121 19.68 16.49 -3.59
C ALA A 121 18.23 16.01 -3.80
N PHE A 122 17.63 15.34 -2.82
CA PHE A 122 16.26 14.82 -2.89
C PHE A 122 15.38 15.41 -1.79
N ASN A 123 14.29 16.04 -2.22
CA ASN A 123 13.22 16.48 -1.35
C ASN A 123 11.92 15.80 -1.75
N GLY A 124 11.13 15.43 -0.74
CA GLY A 124 9.77 14.97 -0.93
C GLY A 124 8.93 16.06 -1.60
N PRO A 125 7.89 15.70 -2.39
CA PRO A 125 7.15 16.68 -3.19
C PRO A 125 6.43 17.75 -2.36
N MET A 126 6.16 17.48 -1.08
CA MET A 126 5.47 18.39 -0.16
C MET A 126 6.41 18.97 0.90
N GLN A 127 7.72 18.74 0.80
CA GLN A 127 8.71 19.21 1.77
C GLN A 127 8.65 20.72 1.99
N ALA A 128 8.43 21.50 0.93
CA ALA A 128 8.36 22.96 1.00
C ALA A 128 7.16 23.49 1.81
N LEU A 129 6.17 22.66 2.12
CA LEU A 129 5.00 23.04 2.90
C LEU A 129 5.25 22.96 4.42
N VAL A 130 6.40 22.46 4.85
CA VAL A 130 6.77 22.31 6.26
C VAL A 130 8.14 22.94 6.54
N GLY A 131 8.39 23.32 7.80
CA GLY A 131 9.71 23.77 8.22
C GLY A 131 10.74 22.64 8.24
N LYS A 132 12.03 22.99 8.10
CA LYS A 132 13.14 22.02 8.08
C LYS A 132 13.14 21.08 9.28
N ASP A 133 12.95 21.60 10.50
CA ASP A 133 12.94 20.77 11.72
C ASP A 133 11.90 19.66 11.66
N LEU A 134 10.68 19.97 11.18
CA LEU A 134 9.62 18.98 11.03
C LEU A 134 9.94 18.00 9.90
N SER A 135 10.51 18.47 8.79
CA SER A 135 10.95 17.62 7.69
C SER A 135 12.01 16.61 8.16
N ASP A 136 12.97 17.02 8.97
CA ASP A 136 14.03 16.15 9.52
C ASP A 136 13.45 15.09 10.47
N VAL A 137 12.49 15.48 11.32
CA VAL A 137 11.76 14.54 12.19
C VAL A 137 10.98 13.51 11.35
N LEU A 138 10.27 13.96 10.31
CA LEU A 138 9.52 13.06 9.41
C LEU A 138 10.45 12.12 8.63
N THR A 139 11.62 12.60 8.20
CA THR A 139 12.67 11.75 7.59
C THR A 139 13.13 10.67 8.56
N GLY A 140 13.35 11.00 9.84
CA GLY A 140 13.70 10.03 10.88
C GLY A 140 12.63 8.94 11.04
N TRP A 141 11.36 9.36 11.14
CA TRP A 141 10.22 8.44 11.20
C TRP A 141 10.07 7.59 9.94
N HIS A 142 10.31 8.16 8.76
CA HIS A 142 10.26 7.44 7.49
C HIS A 142 11.30 6.31 7.44
N LYS A 143 12.53 6.58 7.91
CA LYS A 143 13.59 5.56 7.99
C LYS A 143 13.24 4.45 8.98
N LEU A 144 12.73 4.81 10.16
CA LEU A 144 12.31 3.83 11.17
C LEU A 144 11.12 2.99 10.68
N ALA A 145 10.09 3.62 10.13
CA ALA A 145 8.92 2.94 9.59
C ALA A 145 9.27 2.00 8.43
N SER A 146 10.27 2.34 7.60
CA SER A 146 10.78 1.45 6.55
C SER A 146 11.30 0.12 7.13
N ASN A 147 12.07 0.17 8.22
CA ASN A 147 12.57 -1.03 8.88
C ASN A 147 11.43 -1.89 9.45
N VAL A 148 10.45 -1.25 10.10
CA VAL A 148 9.26 -1.93 10.64
C VAL A 148 8.43 -2.54 9.50
N LEU A 149 8.31 -1.84 8.37
CA LEU A 149 7.58 -2.30 7.19
C LEU A 149 8.23 -3.54 6.59
N ILE A 150 9.56 -3.54 6.42
CA ILE A 150 10.31 -4.70 5.94
C ILE A 150 10.09 -5.90 6.88
N ALA A 151 10.19 -5.70 8.19
CA ALA A 151 9.94 -6.77 9.16
C ALA A 151 8.52 -7.33 9.05
N LEU A 152 7.51 -6.47 8.90
CA LEU A 152 6.12 -6.89 8.75
C LEU A 152 5.86 -7.62 7.42
N VAL A 153 6.51 -7.20 6.33
CA VAL A 153 6.46 -7.89 5.04
C VAL A 153 7.10 -9.27 5.12
N VAL A 154 8.26 -9.40 5.78
CA VAL A 154 8.90 -10.71 6.02
C VAL A 154 7.98 -11.62 6.84
N LEU A 155 7.38 -11.10 7.91
CA LEU A 155 6.41 -11.85 8.71
C LEU A 155 5.19 -12.28 7.88
N HIS A 156 4.68 -11.40 7.03
CA HIS A 156 3.57 -11.70 6.13
C HIS A 156 3.91 -12.84 5.15
N ILE A 157 5.09 -12.81 4.53
CA ILE A 157 5.57 -13.89 3.65
C ILE A 157 5.76 -15.19 4.44
N GLY A 158 6.31 -15.12 5.65
CA GLY A 158 6.42 -16.27 6.55
C GLY A 158 5.07 -16.92 6.86
N ALA A 159 4.02 -16.11 7.09
CA ALA A 159 2.67 -16.60 7.28
C ALA A 159 2.12 -17.29 6.01
N ILE A 160 2.37 -16.74 4.82
CA ILE A 160 1.98 -17.37 3.55
C ILE A 160 2.67 -18.74 3.39
N MET A 161 3.96 -18.83 3.70
CA MET A 161 4.72 -20.08 3.63
C MET A 161 4.21 -21.12 4.64
N PHE A 162 3.87 -20.69 5.86
CA PHE A 162 3.24 -21.54 6.86
C PHE A 162 1.90 -22.10 6.35
N TYR A 163 1.07 -21.26 5.74
CA TYR A 163 -0.20 -21.70 5.17
C TYR A 163 -0.02 -22.69 4.02
N ALA A 164 0.92 -22.41 3.12
CA ALA A 164 1.21 -23.28 1.98
C ALA A 164 1.77 -24.65 2.41
N HIS A 165 2.68 -24.69 3.38
CA HIS A 165 3.41 -25.92 3.72
C HIS A 165 2.83 -26.70 4.90
N VAL A 166 2.33 -26.01 5.92
CA VAL A 166 1.80 -26.62 7.15
C VAL A 166 0.30 -26.80 7.06
N LYS A 167 -0.45 -25.73 6.71
CA LYS A 167 -1.91 -25.82 6.54
C LYS A 167 -2.34 -26.43 5.21
N LYS A 168 -1.38 -26.66 4.29
CA LYS A 168 -1.62 -27.18 2.93
C LYS A 168 -2.68 -26.37 2.17
N ASP A 169 -2.78 -25.07 2.46
CA ASP A 169 -3.72 -24.13 1.83
C ASP A 169 -2.92 -23.07 1.06
N ASN A 170 -2.99 -23.12 -0.27
CA ASN A 170 -2.24 -22.22 -1.14
C ASN A 170 -2.97 -20.89 -1.28
N LEU A 171 -2.52 -19.89 -0.53
CA LEU A 171 -3.08 -18.53 -0.57
C LEU A 171 -2.64 -17.71 -1.79
N VAL A 172 -1.54 -18.08 -2.45
CA VAL A 172 -0.98 -17.37 -3.61
C VAL A 172 -1.79 -17.66 -4.87
N LYS A 173 -2.23 -18.91 -5.07
CA LYS A 173 -2.98 -19.32 -6.26
C LYS A 173 -4.26 -18.50 -6.48
N PRO A 174 -5.12 -18.27 -5.47
CA PRO A 174 -6.25 -17.35 -5.60
C PRO A 174 -5.80 -15.93 -5.94
N MET A 175 -4.64 -15.48 -5.45
CA MET A 175 -4.14 -14.13 -5.73
C MET A 175 -3.64 -13.94 -7.16
N ILE A 176 -3.29 -15.03 -7.85
CA ILE A 176 -2.93 -14.99 -9.27
C ILE A 176 -4.16 -15.22 -10.13
N THR A 177 -4.98 -16.23 -9.81
CA THR A 177 -6.07 -16.71 -10.69
C THR A 177 -7.43 -16.09 -10.35
N GLY A 178 -7.62 -15.63 -9.12
CA GLY A 178 -8.92 -15.23 -8.55
C GLY A 178 -9.71 -16.37 -7.90
N TRP A 179 -9.32 -17.63 -8.12
CA TRP A 179 -10.11 -18.80 -7.74
C TRP A 179 -9.44 -19.63 -6.65
N LYS A 180 -10.24 -20.10 -5.71
CA LYS A 180 -9.85 -21.14 -4.74
C LYS A 180 -10.51 -22.46 -5.12
N ASP A 181 -9.69 -23.50 -5.25
CA ASP A 181 -10.14 -24.87 -5.53
C ASP A 181 -10.56 -25.59 -4.25
N ASN A 182 -11.39 -26.63 -4.39
CA ASN A 182 -11.84 -27.49 -3.28
C ASN A 182 -12.45 -26.71 -2.11
N ALA A 183 -13.14 -25.61 -2.44
CA ALA A 183 -13.79 -24.75 -1.47
C ALA A 183 -15.31 -24.76 -1.71
N GLU A 184 -16.06 -24.72 -0.62
CA GLU A 184 -17.51 -24.54 -0.64
C GLU A 184 -17.85 -23.15 -0.12
N GLY A 185 -18.71 -22.40 -0.82
CA GLY A 185 -19.10 -21.06 -0.42
C GLY A 185 -19.56 -20.22 -1.60
N GLU A 186 -19.92 -18.97 -1.31
CA GLU A 186 -20.37 -18.04 -2.34
C GLU A 186 -19.21 -17.39 -3.06
N SER A 187 -19.28 -17.37 -4.39
CA SER A 187 -18.33 -16.62 -5.22
C SER A 187 -18.50 -15.11 -5.02
N ALA A 188 -17.40 -14.36 -5.10
CA ALA A 188 -17.40 -12.91 -4.97
C ALA A 188 -18.36 -12.27 -5.98
N ARG A 189 -19.12 -11.27 -5.50
CA ARG A 189 -20.04 -10.45 -6.30
C ARG A 189 -19.80 -8.97 -6.00
N GLY A 190 -20.30 -8.08 -6.85
CA GLY A 190 -20.08 -6.63 -6.71
C GLY A 190 -18.77 -6.14 -7.34
N GLY A 191 -18.37 -4.89 -7.05
CA GLY A 191 -17.23 -4.25 -7.72
C GLY A 191 -17.54 -3.83 -9.17
N GLY A 192 -18.65 -3.10 -9.37
CA GLY A 192 -19.07 -2.64 -10.70
C GLY A 192 -18.17 -1.54 -11.29
N VAL A 193 -18.37 -1.24 -12.57
CA VAL A 193 -17.59 -0.25 -13.33
C VAL A 193 -17.59 1.13 -12.65
N LEU A 194 -18.72 1.56 -12.09
CA LEU A 194 -18.81 2.84 -11.40
C LEU A 194 -17.88 2.91 -10.17
N ALA A 195 -17.83 1.83 -9.37
CA ALA A 195 -16.93 1.76 -8.22
C ALA A 195 -15.45 1.78 -8.66
N LEU A 196 -15.15 1.17 -9.81
CA LEU A 196 -13.81 1.15 -10.38
C LEU A 196 -13.40 2.55 -10.86
N VAL A 197 -14.27 3.22 -11.61
CA VAL A 197 -14.04 4.60 -12.08
C VAL A 197 -13.84 5.54 -10.90
N LEU A 198 -14.68 5.43 -9.86
CA LEU A 198 -14.53 6.25 -8.65
C LEU A 198 -13.20 5.97 -7.94
N ALA A 199 -12.82 4.70 -7.77
CA ALA A 199 -11.56 4.34 -7.14
C ALA A 199 -10.33 4.86 -7.92
N ILE A 200 -10.37 4.79 -9.26
CA ILE A 200 -9.32 5.34 -10.13
C ILE A 200 -9.29 6.87 -10.05
N ALA A 201 -10.44 7.53 -10.08
CA ALA A 201 -10.53 8.99 -9.98
C ALA A 201 -9.96 9.51 -8.65
N VAL A 202 -10.33 8.86 -7.53
CA VAL A 202 -9.79 9.20 -6.20
C VAL A 202 -8.30 8.92 -6.11
N ALA A 203 -7.83 7.80 -6.67
CA ALA A 203 -6.40 7.50 -6.72
C ALA A 203 -5.61 8.55 -7.52
N ALA A 204 -6.10 8.95 -8.69
CA ALA A 204 -5.49 9.99 -9.52
C ALA A 204 -5.47 11.35 -8.79
N ALA A 205 -6.57 11.73 -8.13
CA ALA A 205 -6.65 12.94 -7.33
C ALA A 205 -5.66 12.91 -6.15
N ALA A 206 -5.51 11.77 -5.47
CA ALA A 206 -4.56 11.61 -4.38
C ALA A 206 -3.10 11.73 -4.87
N VAL A 207 -2.76 11.14 -6.02
CA VAL A 207 -1.43 11.28 -6.63
C VAL A 207 -1.17 12.74 -7.03
N TYR A 208 -2.14 13.39 -7.68
CA TYR A 208 -2.01 14.80 -8.05
C TYR A 208 -1.79 15.69 -6.82
N GLY A 209 -2.61 15.52 -5.78
CA GLY A 209 -2.45 16.25 -4.52
C GLY A 209 -1.09 16.00 -3.85
N ALA A 210 -0.65 14.75 -3.79
CA ALA A 210 0.62 14.37 -3.18
C ALA A 210 1.85 14.79 -4.01
N SER A 211 1.71 14.97 -5.33
CA SER A 211 2.81 15.35 -6.22
C SER A 211 3.31 16.77 -6.01
N GLY A 212 2.56 17.62 -5.29
CA GLY A 212 2.90 19.03 -5.11
C GLY A 212 2.81 19.87 -6.40
N ALA A 213 2.32 19.31 -7.52
CA ALA A 213 2.23 20.01 -8.81
C ALA A 213 1.34 21.27 -8.80
N TRP A 214 0.53 21.45 -7.75
CA TRP A 214 -0.33 22.61 -7.51
C TRP A 214 0.34 23.69 -6.64
N VAL A 215 1.50 23.41 -6.04
CA VAL A 215 2.25 24.35 -5.22
C VAL A 215 2.98 25.35 -6.14
N PRO A 216 2.78 26.67 -5.98
CA PRO A 216 3.47 27.67 -6.79
C PRO A 216 4.99 27.54 -6.67
N ALA A 217 5.70 27.77 -7.77
CA ALA A 217 7.16 27.82 -7.75
C ALA A 217 7.64 28.93 -6.79
N PRO A 218 8.75 28.73 -6.06
CA PRO A 218 9.35 29.80 -5.28
C PRO A 218 9.64 31.02 -6.18
N PRO A 219 9.53 32.24 -5.66
CA PRO A 219 9.94 33.42 -6.41
C PRO A 219 11.41 33.27 -6.85
N PRO A 220 11.77 33.74 -8.07
CA PRO A 220 13.14 33.65 -8.55
C PRO A 220 14.09 34.33 -7.56
N PRO A 221 15.33 33.82 -7.41
CA PRO A 221 16.32 34.45 -6.54
C PRO A 221 16.50 35.93 -6.96
N PRO A 222 16.78 36.83 -6.01
CA PRO A 222 17.09 38.22 -6.35
C PRO A 222 18.22 38.25 -7.39
N PRO A 223 18.20 39.22 -8.33
CA PRO A 223 19.32 39.40 -9.25
C PRO A 223 20.63 39.40 -8.46
N ALA A 224 21.64 38.66 -8.94
CA ALA A 224 22.96 38.70 -8.34
C ALA A 224 23.37 40.18 -8.23
N ALA A 225 23.71 40.63 -7.01
CA ALA A 225 24.21 41.98 -6.82
C ALA A 225 25.39 42.17 -7.78
N GLU A 226 25.31 43.17 -8.67
CA GLU A 226 26.40 43.50 -9.57
C GLU A 226 27.64 43.72 -8.70
N THR A 227 28.66 42.85 -8.84
CA THR A 227 29.97 43.09 -8.23
C THR A 227 30.46 44.43 -8.76
N PRO A 228 30.67 45.43 -7.89
CA PRO A 228 31.09 46.73 -8.37
C PRO A 228 32.47 46.62 -9.06
N ASN A 229 32.57 47.14 -10.27
CA ASN A 229 33.83 47.16 -11.05
C ASN A 229 34.73 48.34 -10.64
N TRP A 230 34.93 48.56 -9.34
CA TRP A 230 35.82 49.60 -8.83
C TRP A 230 36.96 49.03 -7.99
#